data_AF-A0A7D6CPS9-F1
#
_entry.id   AF-A0A7D6CPS9-F1
#
_cell.length_a   1.000
_cell.length_b   1.000
_cell.length_c   1.000
_cell.angle_alpha   90.00
_cell.angle_beta   90.00
_cell.angle_gamma   90.00
#
_symmetry.space_group_name_H-M   'P 1'
#
loop_
_entity.id
_entity.type
_entity.pdbx_description
1 polymer ?
#
loop_
_entity_poly.entity_id
_entity_poly.type
_entity_poly.pdbx_seq_one_letter_code
_entity_poly.pdbx_strand_id
1 'polypeptide(L)'
;MSSSRTLERALESLDVENVFVYVGDAVRWDAVPDRVTDRAATVRSVSASTHSPSSFASLATGRYPTTHGVVTFNHRLSADAFRLFDVPGRETRFVNSIFAYAEREHGNAVDPIHTVLGVEPPAVDDPLEGLESPFVAMERGPGGHAPYGDFSGTASDYFRRRRAADTATLREEYRRSVELDAELFSERLRRLEKTGRLDDTLVVYTSDHGELLGEGGELGHSSPMRPELVYVPTALFHPDLPTTAVDDAVFHHADLLPTVLDVLGVEEPSDRAQFDGRSAVRSLTNEPRPCTYENRVLPSSLPFGSGSLHYEGLWDADGGYAFARTSLPERLLVLAGKTVASAKRGYVRRNLPTAVGAYADGGASRYGEPSFSEREAEQRLERLAEGAVAGEQVSLSDGAEQRLRDLGYT
;
A
#
# COMPACT_ATOMS: atom_id res chain seq x y z
N MET A 1 -13.93 8.79 -26.85
CA MET A 1 -12.57 8.70 -26.30
C MET A 1 -12.67 7.81 -25.07
N SER A 2 -11.72 6.92 -24.80
CA SER A 2 -11.82 6.08 -23.60
C SER A 2 -11.54 6.91 -22.34
N SER A 3 -11.93 6.40 -21.16
CA SER A 3 -11.77 7.12 -19.89
C SER A 3 -10.31 7.40 -19.57
N SER A 4 -9.42 6.41 -19.75
CA SER A 4 -7.98 6.58 -19.53
C SER A 4 -7.38 7.69 -20.39
N ARG A 5 -7.70 7.73 -21.70
CA ARG A 5 -7.23 8.80 -22.60
C ARG A 5 -7.76 10.18 -22.24
N THR A 6 -8.94 10.24 -21.63
CA THR A 6 -9.52 11.51 -21.16
C THR A 6 -8.73 12.02 -19.96
N LEU A 7 -8.38 11.13 -19.03
CA LEU A 7 -7.54 11.44 -17.89
C LEU A 7 -6.10 11.81 -18.31
N GLU A 8 -5.47 11.05 -19.21
CA GLU A 8 -4.13 11.34 -19.74
C GLU A 8 -4.02 12.78 -20.25
N ARG A 9 -4.97 13.20 -21.10
CA ARG A 9 -4.98 14.57 -21.65
C ARG A 9 -5.20 15.64 -20.60
N ALA A 10 -6.06 15.37 -19.61
CA ALA A 10 -6.31 16.31 -18.53
C ALA A 10 -5.07 16.48 -17.65
N LEU A 11 -4.34 15.38 -17.38
CA LEU A 11 -3.04 15.39 -16.69
C LEU A 11 -1.95 16.09 -17.50
N GLU A 12 -1.94 15.96 -18.82
CA GLU A 12 -0.97 16.63 -19.71
C GLU A 12 -1.17 18.15 -19.74
N SER A 13 -2.41 18.62 -19.62
CA SER A 13 -2.74 20.05 -19.60
C SER A 13 -2.68 20.70 -18.22
N LEU A 14 -2.38 19.92 -17.18
CA LEU A 14 -2.48 20.32 -15.78
C LEU A 14 -1.30 21.24 -15.43
N ASP A 15 -1.59 22.41 -14.88
CA ASP A 15 -0.59 23.39 -14.47
C ASP A 15 -0.63 23.52 -12.94
N VAL A 16 0.27 22.81 -12.26
CA VAL A 16 0.35 22.80 -10.79
C VAL A 16 1.78 22.95 -10.31
N GLU A 17 1.92 23.62 -9.17
CA GLU A 17 3.21 23.80 -8.51
C GLU A 17 3.44 22.76 -7.40
N ASN A 18 2.34 22.22 -6.85
CA ASN A 18 2.34 21.40 -5.67
C ASN A 18 1.76 19.99 -5.92
N VAL A 19 2.23 19.02 -5.13
CA VAL A 19 1.62 17.68 -5.06
C VAL A 19 1.42 17.28 -3.60
N PHE A 20 0.23 16.78 -3.29
CA PHE A 20 -0.06 16.15 -2.00
C PHE A 20 -0.57 14.72 -2.19
N VAL A 21 0.16 13.74 -1.66
CA VAL A 21 -0.17 12.32 -1.73
C VAL A 21 -0.66 11.84 -0.37
N TYR A 22 -1.91 11.39 -0.29
CA TYR A 22 -2.49 10.75 0.87
C TYR A 22 -2.57 9.23 0.64
N VAL A 23 -1.98 8.45 1.53
CA VAL A 23 -1.94 6.98 1.46
C VAL A 23 -2.66 6.41 2.68
N GLY A 24 -3.93 6.02 2.53
CA GLY A 24 -4.66 5.31 3.60
C GLY A 24 -4.15 3.88 3.71
N ASP A 25 -3.76 3.42 4.90
CA ASP A 25 -3.23 2.05 5.11
C ASP A 25 -4.31 0.96 4.94
N ALA A 26 -4.07 -0.06 4.11
CA ALA A 26 -4.96 -1.22 3.95
C ALA A 26 -6.40 -0.90 3.44
N VAL A 27 -6.56 0.10 2.55
CA VAL A 27 -7.83 0.48 1.92
C VAL A 27 -8.04 -0.28 0.61
N ARG A 28 -9.09 -1.10 0.56
CA ARG A 28 -9.45 -1.91 -0.60
C ARG A 28 -10.08 -1.05 -1.70
N TRP A 29 -9.84 -1.42 -2.96
CA TRP A 29 -10.52 -0.84 -4.13
C TRP A 29 -12.05 -0.82 -3.99
N ASP A 30 -12.64 -1.93 -3.51
CA ASP A 30 -14.09 -2.10 -3.40
C ASP A 30 -14.70 -1.51 -2.12
N ALA A 31 -13.92 -0.76 -1.34
CA ALA A 31 -14.35 -0.12 -0.11
C ALA A 31 -14.02 1.38 -0.05
N VAL A 32 -13.48 1.96 -1.12
CA VAL A 32 -13.21 3.40 -1.19
C VAL A 32 -14.54 4.19 -1.03
N PRO A 33 -14.61 5.18 -0.13
CA PRO A 33 -15.84 5.93 0.11
C PRO A 33 -16.23 6.86 -1.06
N ASP A 34 -17.53 7.03 -1.26
CA ASP A 34 -18.08 7.95 -2.28
C ASP A 34 -17.53 9.37 -2.14
N ARG A 35 -17.29 9.84 -0.90
CA ARG A 35 -16.71 11.17 -0.63
C ARG A 35 -15.32 11.39 -1.24
N VAL A 36 -14.61 10.31 -1.53
CA VAL A 36 -13.33 10.32 -2.25
C VAL A 36 -13.62 10.27 -3.76
N THR A 37 -14.43 9.33 -4.22
CA THR A 37 -14.62 9.08 -5.66
C THR A 37 -15.46 10.15 -6.38
N ASP A 38 -16.41 10.78 -5.70
CA ASP A 38 -17.35 11.79 -6.26
C ASP A 38 -16.68 13.13 -6.62
N ARG A 39 -15.37 13.26 -6.38
CA ARG A 39 -14.60 14.49 -6.60
C ARG A 39 -13.29 14.25 -7.35
N ALA A 40 -13.07 13.04 -7.88
CA ALA A 40 -11.79 12.64 -8.46
C ALA A 40 -11.94 11.82 -9.74
N ALA A 41 -10.88 11.82 -10.54
CA ALA A 41 -10.65 10.75 -11.50
C ALA A 41 -10.15 9.54 -10.72
N THR A 42 -10.94 8.47 -10.66
CA THR A 42 -10.64 7.29 -9.85
C THR A 42 -10.30 6.10 -10.74
N VAL A 43 -9.12 5.52 -10.55
CA VAL A 43 -8.62 4.36 -11.29
C VAL A 43 -8.25 3.25 -10.31
N ARG A 44 -8.47 2.00 -10.72
CA ARG A 44 -8.02 0.84 -9.95
C ARG A 44 -6.50 0.77 -10.01
N SER A 45 -5.88 0.56 -8.86
CA SER A 45 -4.43 0.43 -8.75
C SER A 45 -4.03 -0.96 -8.29
N VAL A 46 -2.94 -1.48 -8.88
CA VAL A 46 -2.26 -2.68 -8.41
C VAL A 46 -1.15 -2.24 -7.45
N SER A 47 -1.23 -2.70 -6.21
CA SER A 47 -0.19 -2.47 -5.22
C SER A 47 1.10 -3.18 -5.64
N ALA A 48 2.24 -2.51 -5.47
CA ALA A 48 3.54 -3.14 -5.75
C ALA A 48 3.88 -4.23 -4.72
N SER A 49 3.31 -4.13 -3.52
CA SER A 49 3.41 -5.15 -2.48
C SER A 49 2.22 -5.12 -1.54
N THR A 50 1.84 -6.27 -0.98
CA THR A 50 0.81 -6.37 0.07
C THR A 50 1.39 -6.17 1.48
N HIS A 51 2.47 -5.40 1.59
CA HIS A 51 3.17 -5.07 2.83
C HIS A 51 3.66 -3.62 2.80
N SER A 52 3.28 -2.81 3.80
CA SER A 52 3.56 -1.36 3.84
C SER A 52 4.99 -0.94 3.53
N PRO A 53 6.06 -1.47 4.15
CA PRO A 53 7.41 -0.93 3.93
C PRO A 53 7.85 -1.01 2.46
N SER A 54 7.61 -2.17 1.83
CA SER A 54 7.86 -2.36 0.39
C SER A 54 6.94 -1.52 -0.49
N SER A 55 5.67 -1.37 -0.13
CA SER A 55 4.71 -0.61 -0.92
C SER A 55 4.99 0.89 -0.91
N PHE A 56 5.27 1.48 0.26
CA PHE A 56 5.69 2.87 0.40
C PHE A 56 7.02 3.15 -0.29
N ALA A 57 7.98 2.22 -0.22
CA ALA A 57 9.21 2.32 -0.98
C ALA A 57 8.95 2.40 -2.49
N SER A 58 8.02 1.61 -3.02
CA SER A 58 7.62 1.67 -4.43
C SER A 58 6.94 3.00 -4.81
N LEU A 59 5.99 3.47 -3.98
CA LEU A 59 5.34 4.77 -4.15
C LEU A 59 6.36 5.93 -4.18
N ALA A 60 7.35 5.87 -3.29
CA ALA A 60 8.37 6.90 -3.17
C ALA A 60 9.39 6.88 -4.31
N THR A 61 9.73 5.72 -4.88
CA THR A 61 10.87 5.59 -5.81
C THR A 61 10.49 5.27 -7.25
N GLY A 62 9.21 4.96 -7.51
CA GLY A 62 8.77 4.53 -8.84
C GLY A 62 9.33 3.16 -9.26
N ARG A 63 9.79 2.35 -8.29
CA ARG A 63 10.47 1.06 -8.47
C ARG A 63 9.69 -0.05 -7.80
N TYR A 64 9.85 -1.29 -8.24
CA TYR A 64 9.27 -2.46 -7.59
C TYR A 64 10.16 -2.98 -6.44
N PRO A 65 9.63 -3.80 -5.52
CA PRO A 65 10.41 -4.38 -4.42
C PRO A 65 11.67 -5.12 -4.88
N THR A 66 11.61 -5.79 -6.03
CA THR A 66 12.78 -6.45 -6.62
C THR A 66 13.89 -5.47 -6.99
N THR A 67 13.58 -4.23 -7.38
CA THR A 67 14.59 -3.27 -7.85
C THR A 67 14.99 -2.27 -6.78
N HIS A 68 14.13 -1.92 -5.82
CA HIS A 68 14.50 -1.03 -4.70
C HIS A 68 14.98 -1.78 -3.44
N GLY A 69 14.79 -3.11 -3.37
CA GLY A 69 15.35 -3.99 -2.33
C GLY A 69 14.68 -3.95 -0.95
N VAL A 70 13.70 -3.06 -0.72
CA VAL A 70 12.95 -3.00 0.54
C VAL A 70 11.86 -4.08 0.54
N VAL A 71 11.93 -4.99 1.52
CA VAL A 71 10.96 -6.09 1.68
C VAL A 71 10.16 -6.00 2.98
N THR A 72 10.83 -5.55 4.06
CA THR A 72 10.28 -5.49 5.42
C THR A 72 10.72 -4.19 6.11
N PHE A 73 10.20 -3.93 7.31
CA PHE A 73 10.61 -2.77 8.12
C PHE A 73 12.08 -2.79 8.57
N ASN A 74 12.77 -3.93 8.44
CA ASN A 74 14.20 -4.05 8.67
C ASN A 74 15.05 -3.70 7.46
N HIS A 75 14.45 -3.14 6.41
CA HIS A 75 15.17 -2.63 5.25
C HIS A 75 15.08 -1.11 5.19
N ARG A 76 16.01 -0.50 4.47
CA ARG A 76 15.93 0.90 4.06
C ARG A 76 16.22 1.07 2.58
N LEU A 77 15.66 2.12 1.99
CA LEU A 77 16.04 2.57 0.67
C LEU A 77 17.51 2.95 0.64
N SER A 78 18.17 2.68 -0.50
CA SER A 78 19.51 3.19 -0.76
C SER A 78 19.53 4.71 -0.64
N ALA A 79 20.58 5.26 -0.03
CA ALA A 79 20.78 6.70 0.06
C ALA A 79 20.90 7.38 -1.32
N ASP A 80 21.30 6.62 -2.34
CA ASP A 80 21.45 7.09 -3.72
C ASP A 80 20.14 6.95 -4.54
N ALA A 81 19.07 6.38 -3.98
CA ALA A 81 17.81 6.24 -4.68
C ALA A 81 17.10 7.60 -4.76
N PHE A 82 16.79 8.05 -5.98
CA PHE A 82 15.92 9.22 -6.18
C PHE A 82 14.49 8.91 -5.71
N ARG A 83 13.95 9.76 -4.84
CA ARG A 83 12.62 9.59 -4.22
C ARG A 83 11.73 10.78 -4.50
N LEU A 84 10.45 10.61 -4.20
CA LEU A 84 9.46 11.68 -4.13
C LEU A 84 9.88 12.82 -3.18
N PHE A 85 10.76 12.53 -2.23
CA PHE A 85 11.31 13.48 -1.26
C PHE A 85 12.60 14.18 -1.74
N ASP A 86 13.02 13.94 -2.98
CA ASP A 86 14.23 14.53 -3.57
C ASP A 86 13.88 15.42 -4.78
N VAL A 87 12.59 15.73 -5.00
CA VAL A 87 12.12 16.53 -6.14
C VAL A 87 12.70 17.95 -6.06
N PRO A 88 13.44 18.42 -7.09
CA PRO A 88 14.19 19.66 -7.01
C PRO A 88 13.28 20.89 -6.95
N GLY A 89 13.76 21.91 -6.22
CA GLY A 89 13.12 23.22 -6.14
C GLY A 89 11.83 23.25 -5.31
N ARG A 90 11.55 22.21 -4.53
CA ARG A 90 10.32 22.07 -3.75
C ARG A 90 10.60 21.72 -2.31
N GLU A 91 9.76 22.20 -1.39
CA GLU A 91 9.74 21.67 -0.05
C GLU A 91 9.16 20.25 -0.07
N THR A 92 9.80 19.32 0.65
CA THR A 92 9.36 17.92 0.68
C THR A 92 9.01 17.49 2.09
N ARG A 93 7.96 16.69 2.24
CA ARG A 93 7.56 16.18 3.55
C ARG A 93 6.96 14.79 3.49
N PHE A 94 7.28 13.99 4.50
CA PHE A 94 6.55 12.76 4.81
C PHE A 94 6.04 12.81 6.26
N VAL A 95 4.74 12.62 6.44
CA VAL A 95 4.10 12.51 7.75
C VAL A 95 3.44 11.15 7.88
N ASN A 96 3.53 10.57 9.07
CA ASN A 96 2.82 9.34 9.40
C ASN A 96 1.73 9.61 10.45
N SER A 97 0.49 9.62 9.99
CA SER A 97 -0.72 9.87 10.78
C SER A 97 -1.53 8.59 11.02
N ILE A 98 -0.91 7.41 10.88
CA ILE A 98 -1.54 6.10 11.11
C ILE A 98 -2.23 5.99 12.49
N PHE A 99 -1.81 6.79 13.46
CA PHE A 99 -2.35 6.82 14.83
C PHE A 99 -3.30 8.00 15.12
N ALA A 100 -3.80 8.71 14.10
CA ALA A 100 -4.67 9.88 14.29
C ALA A 100 -5.89 9.61 15.21
N TYR A 101 -6.37 8.36 15.27
CA TYR A 101 -7.53 7.94 16.06
C TYR A 101 -7.21 6.98 17.21
N ALA A 102 -5.93 6.72 17.50
CA ALA A 102 -5.52 5.77 18.52
C ALA A 102 -4.60 6.42 19.57
N GLU A 103 -5.04 6.45 20.82
CA GLU A 103 -4.18 6.84 21.96
C GLU A 103 -3.14 5.74 22.21
N ARG A 104 -1.83 6.06 22.14
CA ARG A 104 -0.78 5.09 22.51
C ARG A 104 0.45 5.73 23.16
N GLU A 105 0.95 5.06 24.20
CA GLU A 105 2.23 5.30 24.85
C GLU A 105 3.37 4.63 24.06
N HIS A 106 3.86 5.24 22.98
CA HIS A 106 5.01 4.70 22.24
C HIS A 106 6.35 5.36 22.59
N GLY A 107 6.39 6.20 23.63
CA GLY A 107 7.57 7.01 23.93
C GLY A 107 8.02 7.84 22.71
N ASN A 108 9.29 8.23 22.68
CA ASN A 108 9.87 9.00 21.57
C ASN A 108 10.43 8.11 20.43
N ALA A 109 9.97 6.86 20.30
CA ALA A 109 10.49 5.95 19.28
C ALA A 109 10.01 6.36 17.87
N VAL A 110 10.96 6.52 16.95
CA VAL A 110 10.70 6.83 15.54
C VAL A 110 9.98 5.66 14.87
N ASP A 111 8.94 5.94 14.10
CA ASP A 111 8.26 4.90 13.31
C ASP A 111 9.21 4.30 12.28
N PRO A 112 9.34 2.96 12.19
CA PRO A 112 10.19 2.29 11.21
C PRO A 112 10.00 2.75 9.77
N ILE A 113 8.81 3.22 9.39
CA ILE A 113 8.57 3.67 8.01
C ILE A 113 9.46 4.87 7.62
N HIS A 114 9.82 5.73 8.57
CA HIS A 114 10.77 6.84 8.34
C HIS A 114 12.16 6.30 8.01
N THR A 115 12.62 5.28 8.74
CA THR A 115 13.88 4.58 8.47
C THR A 115 13.85 3.88 7.11
N VAL A 116 12.74 3.21 6.78
CA VAL A 116 12.55 2.55 5.48
C VAL A 116 12.72 3.55 4.34
N LEU A 117 12.10 4.72 4.44
CA LEU A 117 12.12 5.74 3.38
C LEU A 117 13.39 6.62 3.40
N GLY A 118 14.21 6.53 4.46
CA GLY A 118 15.38 7.37 4.64
C GLY A 118 15.02 8.84 4.82
N VAL A 119 13.94 9.14 5.55
CA VAL A 119 13.45 10.49 5.82
C VAL A 119 13.31 10.71 7.33
N GLU A 120 13.68 11.87 7.82
CA GLU A 120 13.52 12.23 9.23
C GLU A 120 12.04 12.56 9.52
N PRO A 121 11.51 12.16 10.70
CA PRO A 121 10.16 12.56 11.09
C PRO A 121 10.09 14.08 11.31
N PRO A 122 9.04 14.76 10.80
CA PRO A 122 8.87 16.18 11.01
C PRO A 122 8.50 16.48 12.47
N ALA A 123 8.70 17.72 12.88
CA ALA A 123 8.34 18.20 14.22
C ALA A 123 6.83 18.49 14.39
N VAL A 124 6.06 18.37 13.31
CA VAL A 124 4.62 18.64 13.25
C VAL A 124 3.86 17.42 12.76
N ASP A 125 2.67 17.19 13.30
CA ASP A 125 1.82 16.05 12.95
C ASP A 125 0.93 16.32 11.72
N ASP A 126 0.78 17.58 11.32
CA ASP A 126 0.03 17.95 10.11
C ASP A 126 0.98 18.12 8.91
N PRO A 127 0.76 17.39 7.79
CA PRO A 127 1.65 17.44 6.63
C PRO A 127 1.73 18.81 5.95
N LEU A 128 0.71 19.65 6.10
CA LEU A 128 0.58 20.94 5.43
C LEU A 128 0.89 22.12 6.37
N GLU A 129 1.30 21.86 7.61
CA GLU A 129 1.66 22.91 8.56
C GLU A 129 3.01 23.54 8.26
N GLY A 130 3.02 24.86 8.02
CA GLY A 130 4.23 25.62 7.72
C GLY A 130 4.94 25.20 6.43
N LEU A 131 4.29 24.40 5.57
CA LEU A 131 4.84 24.01 4.27
C LEU A 131 4.63 25.18 3.28
N GLU A 132 5.69 25.68 2.67
CA GLU A 132 5.62 26.73 1.66
C GLU A 132 5.53 26.14 0.24
N SER A 133 4.85 26.84 -0.68
CA SER A 133 4.79 26.44 -2.08
C SER A 133 6.05 26.91 -2.83
N PRO A 134 6.58 26.12 -3.78
CA PRO A 134 6.06 24.84 -4.25
C PRO A 134 6.47 23.66 -3.35
N PHE A 135 5.60 22.65 -3.21
CA PHE A 135 5.87 21.48 -2.34
C PHE A 135 5.50 20.12 -2.93
N VAL A 136 6.11 19.06 -2.40
CA VAL A 136 5.68 17.66 -2.55
C VAL A 136 5.57 17.02 -1.17
N ALA A 137 4.36 16.70 -0.75
CA ALA A 137 4.11 16.09 0.56
C ALA A 137 3.41 14.74 0.43
N MET A 138 3.76 13.79 1.30
CA MET A 138 3.08 12.52 1.45
C MET A 138 2.64 12.31 2.91
N GLU A 139 1.39 11.88 3.11
CA GLU A 139 0.83 11.48 4.41
C GLU A 139 0.46 10.00 4.37
N ARG A 140 0.90 9.22 5.36
CA ARG A 140 0.33 7.89 5.65
C ARG A 140 -0.85 8.06 6.60
N GLY A 141 -2.06 7.83 6.12
CA GLY A 141 -3.29 7.85 6.90
C GLY A 141 -3.57 6.53 7.63
N PRO A 142 -4.49 6.53 8.63
CA PRO A 142 -4.91 5.33 9.38
C PRO A 142 -5.53 4.23 8.50
N GLY A 143 -6.21 4.61 7.43
CA GLY A 143 -6.85 3.72 6.46
C GLY A 143 -7.83 2.70 7.05
N GLY A 144 -7.90 1.54 6.40
CA GLY A 144 -8.67 0.38 6.81
C GLY A 144 -7.88 -0.62 7.67
N HIS A 145 -6.66 -0.30 8.08
CA HIS A 145 -5.81 -1.22 8.84
C HIS A 145 -6.35 -1.49 10.25
N ALA A 146 -6.22 -2.73 10.73
CA ALA A 146 -6.69 -3.08 12.07
C ALA A 146 -5.93 -2.30 13.18
N PRO A 147 -6.57 -1.90 14.28
CA PRO A 147 -7.94 -2.22 14.69
C PRO A 147 -9.02 -1.50 13.88
N TYR A 148 -10.13 -2.20 13.58
CA TYR A 148 -11.20 -1.61 12.78
C TYR A 148 -12.19 -0.80 13.64
N GLY A 149 -12.86 0.16 13.02
CA GLY A 149 -13.80 1.09 13.62
C GLY A 149 -13.15 2.12 14.53
N ASP A 150 -13.85 2.49 15.60
CA ASP A 150 -13.40 3.39 16.66
C ASP A 150 -12.78 2.63 17.84
N PHE A 151 -12.23 1.44 17.58
CA PHE A 151 -11.68 0.60 18.62
C PHE A 151 -10.38 1.17 19.19
N SER A 152 -10.40 1.52 20.47
CA SER A 152 -9.19 1.88 21.22
C SER A 152 -8.41 0.62 21.66
N GLY A 153 -7.16 0.52 21.23
CA GLY A 153 -6.22 -0.53 21.60
C GLY A 153 -5.34 -1.00 20.44
N THR A 154 -4.69 -2.15 20.62
CA THR A 154 -3.84 -2.77 19.59
C THR A 154 -4.65 -3.57 18.57
N ALA A 155 -4.10 -3.79 17.37
CA ALA A 155 -4.69 -4.70 16.38
C ALA A 155 -4.86 -6.12 16.97
N SER A 156 -3.89 -6.55 17.78
CA SER A 156 -3.93 -7.81 18.52
C SER A 156 -5.10 -7.89 19.50
N ASP A 157 -5.38 -6.82 20.25
CA ASP A 157 -6.52 -6.76 21.17
C ASP A 157 -7.85 -6.78 20.45
N TYR A 158 -7.94 -6.04 19.34
CA TYR A 158 -9.11 -6.02 18.49
C TYR A 158 -9.48 -7.45 18.05
N PHE A 159 -8.56 -8.19 17.40
CA PHE A 159 -8.83 -9.55 16.95
C PHE A 159 -9.12 -10.52 18.10
N ARG A 160 -8.45 -10.40 19.25
CA ARG A 160 -8.74 -11.24 20.43
C ARG A 160 -10.15 -11.02 20.97
N ARG A 161 -10.61 -9.78 21.01
CA ARG A 161 -11.97 -9.43 21.46
C ARG A 161 -13.03 -9.81 20.42
N ARG A 162 -12.69 -9.75 19.13
CA ARG A 162 -13.55 -10.15 18.00
C ARG A 162 -13.38 -11.60 17.57
N ARG A 163 -12.75 -12.46 18.39
CA ARG A 163 -12.50 -13.87 18.05
C ARG A 163 -13.74 -14.67 17.61
N ALA A 164 -14.92 -14.24 18.07
CA ALA A 164 -16.21 -14.85 17.80
C ALA A 164 -17.07 -14.05 16.81
N ALA A 165 -16.65 -12.85 16.42
CA ALA A 165 -17.37 -12.02 15.45
C ALA A 165 -17.51 -12.75 14.11
N ASP A 166 -18.62 -12.48 13.42
CA ASP A 166 -18.81 -12.90 12.04
C ASP A 166 -18.13 -11.91 11.08
N THR A 167 -18.03 -12.30 9.81
CA THR A 167 -17.41 -11.47 8.77
C THR A 167 -18.21 -10.21 8.47
N ALA A 168 -19.53 -10.24 8.64
CA ALA A 168 -20.37 -9.06 8.42
C ALA A 168 -20.03 -7.93 9.41
N THR A 169 -19.87 -8.27 10.70
CA THR A 169 -19.45 -7.33 11.74
C THR A 169 -18.07 -6.75 11.44
N LEU A 170 -17.09 -7.60 11.07
CA LEU A 170 -15.74 -7.16 10.76
C LEU A 170 -15.71 -6.22 9.54
N ARG A 171 -16.51 -6.52 8.51
CA ARG A 171 -16.64 -5.68 7.31
C ARG A 171 -17.27 -4.32 7.63
N GLU A 172 -18.24 -4.27 8.54
CA GLU A 172 -18.85 -3.02 8.96
C GLU A 172 -17.88 -2.15 9.78
N GLU A 173 -17.17 -2.76 10.75
CA GLU A 173 -16.12 -2.05 11.49
C GLU A 173 -15.00 -1.57 10.53
N TYR A 174 -14.60 -2.37 9.55
CA TYR A 174 -13.64 -1.97 8.51
C TYR A 174 -14.11 -0.76 7.70
N ARG A 175 -15.35 -0.78 7.19
CA ARG A 175 -15.93 0.37 6.47
C ARG A 175 -15.91 1.64 7.32
N ARG A 176 -16.23 1.53 8.61
CA ARG A 176 -16.15 2.66 9.55
C ARG A 176 -14.73 3.23 9.65
N SER A 177 -13.68 2.39 9.68
CA SER A 177 -12.29 2.87 9.65
C SER A 177 -11.99 3.64 8.36
N VAL A 178 -12.37 3.10 7.21
CA VAL A 178 -12.13 3.74 5.92
C VAL A 178 -12.89 5.08 5.80
N GLU A 179 -14.10 5.18 6.35
CA GLU A 179 -14.82 6.46 6.42
C GLU A 179 -14.11 7.50 7.30
N LEU A 180 -13.54 7.10 8.44
CA LEU A 180 -12.76 7.98 9.31
C LEU A 180 -11.48 8.45 8.61
N ASP A 181 -10.77 7.55 7.92
CA ASP A 181 -9.62 7.91 7.08
C ASP A 181 -9.99 8.93 5.99
N ALA A 182 -11.10 8.71 5.29
CA ALA A 182 -11.59 9.64 4.28
C ALA A 182 -12.06 10.99 4.88
N GLU A 183 -12.48 11.03 6.14
CA GLU A 183 -12.73 12.27 6.90
C GLU A 183 -11.44 13.05 7.16
N LEU A 184 -10.37 12.37 7.56
CA LEU A 184 -9.04 12.98 7.72
C LEU A 184 -8.55 13.55 6.40
N PHE A 185 -8.62 12.76 5.32
CA PHE A 185 -8.29 13.23 3.97
C PHE A 185 -9.11 14.47 3.56
N SER A 186 -10.42 14.46 3.83
CA SER A 186 -11.30 15.61 3.56
C SER A 186 -10.94 16.86 4.38
N GLU A 187 -10.34 16.70 5.55
CA GLU A 187 -9.76 17.81 6.32
C GLU A 187 -8.55 18.42 5.61
N ARG A 188 -7.66 17.60 5.05
CA ARG A 188 -6.50 18.06 4.27
C ARG A 188 -6.92 18.83 3.03
N LEU A 189 -7.90 18.33 2.29
CA LEU A 189 -8.49 19.05 1.14
C LEU A 189 -9.04 20.42 1.54
N ARG A 190 -9.83 20.48 2.63
CA ARG A 190 -10.36 21.75 3.15
C ARG A 190 -9.26 22.70 3.61
N ARG A 191 -8.12 22.20 4.09
CA ARG A 191 -6.97 23.02 4.48
C ARG A 191 -6.29 23.63 3.26
N LEU A 192 -6.08 22.86 2.19
CA LEU A 192 -5.58 23.37 0.91
C LEU A 192 -6.52 24.45 0.35
N GLU A 193 -7.83 24.19 0.35
CA GLU A 193 -8.85 25.15 -0.10
C GLU A 193 -8.83 26.45 0.73
N LYS A 194 -8.87 26.35 2.06
CA LYS A 194 -8.82 27.52 2.96
C LYS A 194 -7.56 28.36 2.83
N THR A 195 -6.45 27.74 2.40
CA THR A 195 -5.18 28.43 2.19
C THR A 195 -4.98 28.87 0.74
N GLY A 196 -5.99 28.69 -0.12
CA GLY A 196 -5.96 29.10 -1.52
C GLY A 196 -4.98 28.29 -2.37
N ARG A 197 -4.59 27.09 -1.93
CA ARG A 197 -3.57 26.25 -2.58
C ARG A 197 -4.14 25.07 -3.35
N LEU A 198 -5.42 24.76 -3.19
CA LEU A 198 -6.04 23.59 -3.82
C LEU A 198 -5.97 23.65 -5.35
N ASP A 199 -6.15 24.83 -5.94
CA ASP A 199 -6.15 25.04 -7.39
C ASP A 199 -4.74 24.91 -8.00
N ASP A 200 -3.68 25.00 -7.20
CA ASP A 200 -2.28 24.83 -7.62
C ASP A 200 -1.69 23.48 -7.12
N THR A 201 -2.54 22.55 -6.67
CA THR A 201 -2.11 21.27 -6.07
C THR A 201 -2.80 20.09 -6.73
N LEU A 202 -2.02 19.20 -7.35
CA LEU A 202 -2.51 17.84 -7.63
C LEU A 202 -2.58 17.06 -6.31
N VAL A 203 -3.78 16.67 -5.91
CA VAL A 203 -3.98 15.82 -4.73
C VAL A 203 -4.24 14.38 -5.18
N VAL A 204 -3.54 13.42 -4.57
CA VAL A 204 -3.66 11.99 -4.86
C VAL A 204 -4.11 11.27 -3.60
N TYR A 205 -5.23 10.57 -3.62
CA TYR A 205 -5.60 9.60 -2.59
C TYR A 205 -5.29 8.19 -3.11
N THR A 206 -4.57 7.38 -2.34
CA THR A 206 -4.29 5.98 -2.66
C THR A 206 -4.24 5.12 -1.40
N SER A 207 -3.97 3.83 -1.58
CA SER A 207 -3.60 2.94 -0.48
C SER A 207 -2.25 2.27 -0.73
N ASP A 208 -1.64 1.72 0.32
CA ASP A 208 -0.42 0.91 0.24
C ASP A 208 -0.73 -0.55 -0.14
N HIS A 209 -1.83 -1.11 0.37
CA HIS A 209 -2.38 -2.41 0.02
C HIS A 209 -3.85 -2.51 0.45
N GLY A 210 -4.50 -3.65 0.22
CA GLY A 210 -5.85 -3.92 0.72
C GLY A 210 -5.85 -4.73 2.03
N GLU A 211 -6.96 -5.41 2.33
CA GLU A 211 -7.17 -6.13 3.59
C GLU A 211 -8.08 -7.36 3.41
N LEU A 212 -7.72 -8.52 4.01
CA LEU A 212 -8.64 -9.66 4.08
C LEU A 212 -9.62 -9.50 5.24
N LEU A 213 -10.90 -9.70 4.94
CA LEU A 213 -12.03 -9.60 5.87
C LEU A 213 -12.78 -10.94 6.00
N GLY A 214 -12.08 -12.04 5.69
CA GLY A 214 -12.54 -13.42 5.78
C GLY A 214 -12.26 -14.26 4.53
N GLU A 215 -11.84 -13.62 3.44
CA GLU A 215 -11.46 -14.29 2.20
C GLU A 215 -10.30 -15.26 2.47
N GLY A 216 -10.40 -16.48 1.93
CA GLY A 216 -9.45 -17.55 2.23
C GLY A 216 -9.43 -18.02 3.68
N GLY A 217 -10.43 -17.69 4.50
CA GLY A 217 -10.47 -18.05 5.92
C GLY A 217 -9.49 -17.25 6.79
N GLU A 218 -8.98 -16.13 6.27
CA GLU A 218 -7.96 -15.30 6.90
C GLU A 218 -8.48 -13.87 7.18
N LEU A 219 -7.77 -13.16 8.04
CA LEU A 219 -8.00 -11.75 8.36
C LEU A 219 -6.69 -10.98 8.29
N GLY A 220 -6.76 -9.71 7.90
CA GLY A 220 -5.59 -8.86 7.73
C GLY A 220 -4.86 -9.11 6.40
N HIS A 221 -3.57 -8.74 6.34
CA HIS A 221 -2.78 -8.80 5.10
C HIS A 221 -1.57 -9.75 5.12
N SER A 222 -1.30 -10.44 6.24
CA SER A 222 -0.17 -11.38 6.36
C SER A 222 -0.53 -12.82 5.92
N SER A 223 -1.05 -12.99 4.71
CA SER A 223 -1.76 -14.19 4.25
C SER A 223 -1.50 -14.47 2.76
N PRO A 224 -1.94 -15.62 2.20
CA PRO A 224 -1.83 -15.87 0.77
C PRO A 224 -2.40 -14.72 -0.06
N MET A 225 -1.68 -14.31 -1.10
CA MET A 225 -2.01 -13.16 -1.95
C MET A 225 -3.35 -13.37 -2.65
N ARG A 226 -4.19 -12.32 -2.64
CA ARG A 226 -5.55 -12.30 -3.17
C ARG A 226 -5.89 -10.91 -3.73
N PRO A 227 -6.86 -10.79 -4.64
CA PRO A 227 -7.31 -9.50 -5.20
C PRO A 227 -7.60 -8.44 -4.14
N GLU A 228 -8.19 -8.84 -3.00
CA GLU A 228 -8.57 -7.96 -1.90
C GLU A 228 -7.36 -7.35 -1.16
N LEU A 229 -6.15 -7.87 -1.38
CA LEU A 229 -4.89 -7.30 -0.88
C LEU A 229 -4.16 -6.47 -1.94
N VAL A 230 -4.40 -6.76 -3.21
CA VAL A 230 -3.63 -6.22 -4.33
C VAL A 230 -4.29 -4.97 -4.91
N TYR A 231 -5.61 -5.00 -5.09
CA TYR A 231 -6.32 -3.89 -5.72
C TYR A 231 -6.70 -2.82 -4.71
N VAL A 232 -6.18 -1.62 -4.94
CA VAL A 232 -6.37 -0.42 -4.12
C VAL A 232 -6.91 0.73 -4.97
N PRO A 233 -7.53 1.76 -4.37
CA PRO A 233 -7.90 2.96 -5.11
C PRO A 233 -6.68 3.83 -5.42
N THR A 234 -6.71 4.50 -6.58
CA THR A 234 -6.00 5.77 -6.78
C THR A 234 -6.99 6.78 -7.33
N ALA A 235 -7.19 7.87 -6.59
CA ALA A 235 -8.08 8.97 -6.93
C ALA A 235 -7.26 10.26 -7.08
N LEU A 236 -7.34 10.87 -8.26
CA LEU A 236 -6.64 12.08 -8.63
C LEU A 236 -7.60 13.28 -8.58
N PHE A 237 -7.27 14.26 -7.76
CA PHE A 237 -8.10 15.44 -7.50
C PHE A 237 -7.40 16.68 -8.01
N HIS A 238 -8.11 17.41 -8.85
CA HIS A 238 -7.80 18.76 -9.28
C HIS A 238 -9.05 19.37 -9.92
N PRO A 239 -9.30 20.69 -9.83
CA PRO A 239 -10.45 21.32 -10.50
C PRO A 239 -10.53 21.06 -12.02
N ASP A 240 -9.38 20.90 -12.68
CA ASP A 240 -9.28 20.65 -14.12
C ASP A 240 -9.28 19.17 -14.51
N LEU A 241 -9.33 18.25 -13.54
CA LEU A 241 -9.43 16.82 -13.81
C LEU A 241 -10.91 16.37 -13.91
N PRO A 242 -11.22 15.38 -14.76
CA PRO A 242 -12.57 14.84 -14.85
C PRO A 242 -12.93 14.09 -13.55
N THR A 243 -14.16 14.26 -13.07
CA THR A 243 -14.73 13.38 -12.06
C THR A 243 -15.32 12.15 -12.75
N THR A 244 -14.57 11.05 -12.78
CA THR A 244 -14.98 9.82 -13.47
C THR A 244 -14.25 8.60 -12.93
N ALA A 245 -14.91 7.45 -12.97
CA ALA A 245 -14.20 6.18 -12.90
C ALA A 245 -13.42 5.93 -14.21
N VAL A 246 -12.24 5.32 -14.10
CA VAL A 246 -11.40 4.86 -15.20
C VAL A 246 -11.35 3.34 -15.14
N ASP A 247 -12.17 2.70 -15.97
CA ASP A 247 -12.38 1.24 -15.93
C ASP A 247 -11.59 0.49 -17.00
N ASP A 248 -10.92 1.20 -17.91
CA ASP A 248 -10.21 0.64 -19.07
C ASP A 248 -8.68 0.63 -18.91
N ALA A 249 -8.19 0.89 -17.69
CA ALA A 249 -6.77 0.88 -17.36
C ALA A 249 -6.53 0.57 -15.88
N VAL A 250 -5.27 0.29 -15.54
CA VAL A 250 -4.80 0.20 -14.15
C VAL A 250 -3.65 1.17 -13.91
N PHE A 251 -3.60 1.71 -12.70
CA PHE A 251 -2.46 2.45 -12.19
C PHE A 251 -1.61 1.56 -11.28
N HIS A 252 -0.36 1.92 -11.04
CA HIS A 252 0.56 1.12 -10.22
C HIS A 252 1.29 2.02 -9.24
N HIS A 253 1.72 1.48 -8.10
CA HIS A 253 2.45 2.28 -7.11
C HIS A 253 3.73 2.88 -7.69
N ALA A 254 4.41 2.10 -8.54
CA ALA A 254 5.59 2.55 -9.26
C ALA A 254 5.30 3.71 -10.25
N ASP A 255 4.04 3.89 -10.67
CA ASP A 255 3.64 4.96 -11.60
C ASP A 255 3.53 6.32 -10.91
N LEU A 256 3.44 6.38 -9.57
CA LEU A 256 3.24 7.61 -8.81
C LEU A 256 4.36 8.63 -9.05
N LEU A 257 5.61 8.27 -8.74
CA LEU A 257 6.75 9.17 -8.90
C LEU A 257 6.89 9.70 -10.34
N PRO A 258 6.94 8.85 -11.40
CA PRO A 258 7.07 9.37 -12.76
C PRO A 258 5.86 10.22 -13.21
N THR A 259 4.66 9.97 -12.69
CA THR A 259 3.49 10.84 -12.93
C THR A 259 3.66 12.19 -12.26
N VAL A 260 4.08 12.21 -10.99
CA VAL A 260 4.34 13.46 -10.25
C VAL A 260 5.40 14.31 -10.95
N LEU A 261 6.49 13.71 -11.40
CA LEU A 261 7.55 14.45 -12.10
C LEU A 261 7.07 15.07 -13.41
N ASP A 262 6.25 14.36 -14.19
CA ASP A 262 5.71 14.90 -15.45
C ASP A 262 4.71 16.03 -15.21
N VAL A 263 3.79 15.88 -14.25
CA VAL A 263 2.81 16.91 -13.90
C VAL A 263 3.51 18.18 -13.38
N LEU A 264 4.59 18.03 -12.62
CA LEU A 264 5.38 19.15 -12.09
C LEU A 264 6.36 19.76 -13.11
N GLY A 265 6.39 19.25 -14.35
CA GLY A 265 7.30 19.71 -15.40
C GLY A 265 8.79 19.50 -15.07
N VAL A 266 9.12 18.52 -14.21
CA VAL A 266 10.51 18.25 -13.83
C VAL A 266 11.18 17.46 -14.95
N GLU A 267 12.06 18.13 -15.69
CA GLU A 267 12.84 17.51 -16.76
C GLU A 267 13.79 16.45 -16.19
N GLU A 268 13.79 15.28 -16.85
CA GLU A 268 14.60 14.07 -16.63
C GLU A 268 15.61 14.13 -15.47
N PRO A 269 15.26 13.64 -14.26
CA PRO A 269 16.29 13.23 -13.31
C PRO A 269 17.21 12.23 -14.04
N SER A 270 18.52 12.31 -13.81
CA SER A 270 19.50 11.36 -14.40
C SER A 270 19.12 9.89 -14.19
N ASP A 271 18.32 9.63 -13.15
CA ASP A 271 17.88 8.31 -12.72
C ASP A 271 16.51 7.89 -13.25
N ARG A 272 15.89 8.65 -14.17
CA ARG A 272 14.58 8.30 -14.73
C ARG A 272 14.58 6.95 -15.46
N ALA A 273 15.73 6.53 -15.97
CA ALA A 273 15.95 5.20 -16.55
C ALA A 273 15.88 4.05 -15.51
N GLN A 274 15.92 4.37 -14.21
CA GLN A 274 15.83 3.40 -13.11
C GLN A 274 14.39 3.16 -12.64
N PHE A 275 13.40 3.91 -13.13
CA PHE A 275 12.00 3.72 -12.75
C PHE A 275 11.39 2.52 -13.48
N ASP A 276 10.68 1.68 -12.75
CA ASP A 276 9.91 0.57 -13.32
C ASP A 276 8.50 1.00 -13.74
N GLY A 277 7.97 2.02 -13.07
CA GLY A 277 6.69 2.61 -13.39
C GLY A 277 6.72 3.53 -14.59
N ARG A 278 5.54 3.92 -15.05
CA ARG A 278 5.33 4.83 -16.17
C ARG A 278 4.39 5.95 -15.74
N SER A 279 4.62 7.13 -16.28
CA SER A 279 3.76 8.28 -16.01
C SER A 279 2.37 8.08 -16.62
N ALA A 280 1.33 8.29 -15.81
CA ALA A 280 -0.06 8.30 -16.25
C ALA A 280 -0.39 9.52 -17.14
N VAL A 281 0.49 10.53 -17.20
CA VAL A 281 0.40 11.62 -18.19
C VAL A 281 0.66 11.09 -19.59
N ARG A 282 1.57 10.11 -19.72
CA ARG A 282 2.03 9.60 -21.02
C ARG A 282 1.25 8.38 -21.50
N SER A 283 0.93 7.45 -20.58
CA SER A 283 0.37 6.15 -20.94
C SER A 283 -0.26 5.46 -19.72
N LEU A 284 -1.56 5.60 -19.56
CA LEU A 284 -2.38 4.87 -18.59
C LEU A 284 -3.10 3.72 -19.31
N THR A 285 -2.61 2.49 -19.11
CA THR A 285 -3.05 1.31 -19.86
C THR A 285 -3.39 0.14 -18.95
N ASN A 286 -4.06 -0.88 -19.48
CA ASN A 286 -4.33 -2.12 -18.76
C ASN A 286 -3.15 -3.13 -18.84
N GLU A 287 -1.90 -2.66 -18.84
CA GLU A 287 -0.74 -3.55 -18.89
C GLU A 287 -0.55 -4.27 -17.55
N PRO A 288 -0.35 -5.60 -17.54
CA PRO A 288 -0.24 -6.32 -16.29
C PRO A 288 1.11 -6.07 -15.59
N ARG A 289 1.06 -5.86 -14.27
CA ARG A 289 2.21 -5.48 -13.42
C ARG A 289 2.34 -6.32 -12.15
N PRO A 290 3.56 -6.37 -11.58
CA PRO A 290 3.85 -7.23 -10.44
C PRO A 290 3.28 -6.68 -9.12
N CYS A 291 2.93 -7.61 -8.25
CA CYS A 291 2.73 -7.40 -6.82
C CYS A 291 3.52 -8.48 -6.08
N THR A 292 4.19 -8.13 -4.99
CA THR A 292 4.92 -9.11 -4.17
C THR A 292 4.44 -9.11 -2.72
N TYR A 293 4.77 -10.17 -2.01
CA TYR A 293 4.64 -10.22 -0.56
C TYR A 293 5.71 -11.15 -0.02
N GLU A 294 6.56 -10.65 0.86
CA GLU A 294 7.49 -11.49 1.60
C GLU A 294 7.56 -11.02 3.05
N ASN A 295 7.29 -11.94 3.98
CA ASN A 295 7.53 -11.70 5.39
C ASN A 295 7.81 -13.00 6.16
N ARG A 296 8.56 -12.88 7.25
CA ARG A 296 8.68 -13.94 8.27
C ARG A 296 7.47 -13.84 9.19
N VAL A 297 6.81 -14.97 9.41
CA VAL A 297 5.60 -15.04 10.24
C VAL A 297 5.91 -15.92 11.45
N LEU A 298 5.68 -15.33 12.63
CA LEU A 298 5.86 -15.88 14.00
C LEU A 298 7.30 -15.83 14.57
N PRO A 299 7.44 -15.45 15.86
CA PRO A 299 8.75 -15.34 16.51
C PRO A 299 9.39 -16.71 16.79
N SER A 300 10.72 -16.69 16.95
CA SER A 300 11.64 -17.79 17.21
C SER A 300 11.39 -18.62 18.49
N SER A 301 10.33 -18.33 19.26
CA SER A 301 10.03 -18.98 20.54
C SER A 301 9.23 -20.30 20.42
N LEU A 302 8.80 -20.70 19.22
CA LEU A 302 8.20 -22.01 18.96
C LEU A 302 9.29 -23.05 18.61
N PRO A 303 9.21 -24.28 19.14
CA PRO A 303 10.25 -25.32 18.97
C PRO A 303 10.44 -25.83 17.53
N PHE A 304 9.64 -25.33 16.56
CA PHE A 304 9.68 -25.75 15.16
C PHE A 304 10.14 -24.63 14.20
N GLY A 305 10.67 -23.51 14.71
CA GLY A 305 11.21 -22.40 13.91
C GLY A 305 10.14 -21.42 13.39
N SER A 306 10.58 -20.24 12.96
CA SER A 306 9.77 -19.26 12.23
C SER A 306 9.57 -19.71 10.78
N GLY A 307 8.36 -19.59 10.22
CA GLY A 307 8.11 -19.82 8.80
C GLY A 307 8.11 -18.51 8.01
N SER A 308 8.46 -18.55 6.73
CA SER A 308 8.31 -17.42 5.81
C SER A 308 7.12 -17.61 4.89
N LEU A 309 6.54 -16.51 4.42
CA LEU A 309 5.60 -16.51 3.32
C LEU A 309 6.14 -15.58 2.25
N HIS A 310 6.30 -16.10 1.04
CA HIS A 310 6.69 -15.38 -0.17
C HIS A 310 5.70 -15.71 -1.29
N TYR A 311 5.04 -14.66 -1.79
CA TYR A 311 4.16 -14.71 -2.95
C TYR A 311 4.58 -13.64 -3.95
N GLU A 312 4.46 -13.99 -5.22
CA GLU A 312 4.56 -13.06 -6.34
C GLU A 312 3.27 -13.16 -7.12
N GLY A 313 2.83 -12.06 -7.71
CA GLY A 313 1.70 -12.08 -8.62
C GLY A 313 1.84 -11.07 -9.72
N LEU A 314 1.13 -11.32 -10.82
CA LEU A 314 1.00 -10.39 -11.93
C LEU A 314 -0.49 -10.10 -12.14
N TRP A 315 -0.84 -8.83 -12.30
CA TRP A 315 -2.23 -8.36 -12.23
C TRP A 315 -2.51 -7.26 -13.27
N ASP A 316 -3.69 -7.31 -13.89
CA ASP A 316 -4.30 -6.23 -14.69
C ASP A 316 -5.67 -5.85 -14.09
N ALA A 317 -6.50 -5.07 -14.79
CA ALA A 317 -7.83 -4.68 -14.34
C ALA A 317 -8.81 -5.87 -14.18
N ASP A 318 -8.61 -6.95 -14.91
CA ASP A 318 -9.56 -8.04 -15.04
C ASP A 318 -9.21 -9.25 -14.16
N GLY A 319 -7.98 -9.29 -13.65
CA GLY A 319 -7.55 -10.28 -12.68
C GLY A 319 -6.05 -10.46 -12.62
N GLY A 320 -5.62 -11.62 -12.14
CA GLY A 320 -4.22 -11.94 -12.08
C GLY A 320 -3.93 -13.36 -11.64
N TYR A 321 -2.64 -13.67 -11.61
CA TYR A 321 -2.11 -14.92 -11.11
C TYR A 321 -1.25 -14.65 -9.88
N ALA A 322 -1.47 -15.41 -8.81
CA ALA A 322 -0.62 -15.42 -7.63
C ALA A 322 0.13 -16.74 -7.52
N PHE A 323 1.44 -16.67 -7.33
CA PHE A 323 2.36 -17.79 -7.24
C PHE A 323 2.94 -17.86 -5.83
N ALA A 324 2.76 -19.00 -5.18
CA ALA A 324 3.37 -19.26 -3.89
C ALA A 324 4.82 -19.73 -4.08
N ARG A 325 5.79 -18.87 -3.75
CA ARG A 325 7.23 -19.21 -3.85
C ARG A 325 7.73 -20.01 -2.65
N THR A 326 7.13 -19.80 -1.47
CA THR A 326 7.37 -20.64 -0.29
C THR A 326 6.83 -22.05 -0.50
N SER A 327 7.58 -23.07 -0.05
CA SER A 327 7.15 -24.48 -0.14
C SER A 327 5.86 -24.78 0.64
N LEU A 328 5.05 -25.74 0.15
CA LEU A 328 3.82 -26.15 0.82
C LEU A 328 4.01 -26.54 2.31
N PRO A 329 5.02 -27.35 2.70
CA PRO A 329 5.21 -27.70 4.11
C PRO A 329 5.44 -26.48 5.01
N GLU A 330 6.21 -25.50 4.54
CA GLU A 330 6.48 -24.27 5.28
C GLU A 330 5.23 -23.38 5.38
N ARG A 331 4.45 -23.27 4.30
CA ARG A 331 3.15 -22.57 4.33
C ARG A 331 2.20 -23.21 5.35
N LEU A 332 2.10 -24.54 5.38
CA LEU A 332 1.27 -25.23 6.36
C LEU A 332 1.80 -25.08 7.80
N LEU A 333 3.13 -24.97 7.99
CA LEU A 333 3.73 -24.63 9.29
C LEU A 333 3.32 -23.23 9.76
N VAL A 334 3.35 -22.24 8.85
CA VAL A 334 2.87 -20.88 9.15
C VAL A 334 1.39 -20.90 9.55
N LEU A 335 0.54 -21.61 8.80
CA LEU A 335 -0.87 -21.77 9.15
C LEU A 335 -1.06 -22.42 10.52
N ALA A 336 -0.35 -23.53 10.79
CA ALA A 336 -0.40 -24.20 12.08
C ALA A 336 -0.01 -23.26 13.22
N GLY A 337 1.08 -22.50 13.05
CA GLY A 337 1.52 -21.51 14.03
C GLY A 337 0.50 -20.38 14.23
N LYS A 338 -0.14 -19.88 13.15
CA LYS A 338 -1.26 -18.93 13.25
C LYS A 338 -2.41 -19.49 14.08
N THR A 339 -2.75 -20.77 13.92
CA THR A 339 -3.80 -21.39 14.73
C THR A 339 -3.44 -21.52 16.21
N VAL A 340 -2.17 -21.41 16.61
CA VAL A 340 -1.73 -21.55 18.01
C VAL A 340 -1.48 -20.18 18.65
N ALA A 341 -0.68 -19.36 18.01
CA ALA A 341 -0.07 -18.17 18.61
C ALA A 341 -0.66 -16.84 18.13
N SER A 342 -1.32 -16.78 16.97
CA SER A 342 -1.86 -15.52 16.44
C SER A 342 -3.03 -14.98 17.28
N ALA A 343 -3.16 -13.65 17.35
CA ALA A 343 -4.36 -12.98 17.84
C ALA A 343 -5.63 -13.38 17.06
N LYS A 344 -5.46 -13.76 15.78
CA LYS A 344 -6.52 -14.16 14.85
C LYS A 344 -6.92 -15.64 14.98
N ARG A 345 -6.26 -16.42 15.84
CA ARG A 345 -6.43 -17.89 15.94
C ARG A 345 -7.87 -18.37 16.11
N GLY A 346 -8.70 -17.63 16.83
CA GLY A 346 -10.10 -18.00 17.04
C GLY A 346 -10.93 -17.95 15.76
N TYR A 347 -10.64 -16.98 14.89
CA TYR A 347 -11.25 -16.88 13.58
C TYR A 347 -10.71 -17.97 12.63
N VAL A 348 -9.39 -18.11 12.53
CA VAL A 348 -8.74 -19.08 11.63
C VAL A 348 -9.17 -20.51 11.96
N ARG A 349 -9.24 -20.90 13.25
CA ARG A 349 -9.69 -22.24 13.66
C ARG A 349 -11.13 -22.56 13.25
N ARG A 350 -12.03 -21.56 13.29
CA ARG A 350 -13.43 -21.74 12.85
C ARG A 350 -13.55 -21.91 11.34
N ASN A 351 -12.63 -21.30 10.59
CA ASN A 351 -12.58 -21.33 9.13
C ASN A 351 -11.46 -22.23 8.60
N LEU A 352 -11.00 -23.19 9.40
CA LEU A 352 -9.80 -23.98 9.11
C LEU A 352 -9.84 -24.71 7.76
N PRO A 353 -10.95 -25.33 7.32
CA PRO A 353 -11.00 -25.97 5.99
C PRO A 353 -10.71 -24.98 4.86
N THR A 354 -11.26 -23.76 4.93
CA THR A 354 -11.03 -22.69 3.94
C THR A 354 -9.58 -22.20 4.00
N ALA A 355 -9.05 -21.99 5.21
CA ALA A 355 -7.66 -21.58 5.40
C ALA A 355 -6.67 -22.64 4.89
N VAL A 356 -6.92 -23.93 5.17
CA VAL A 356 -6.10 -25.02 4.64
C VAL A 356 -6.12 -25.01 3.11
N GLY A 357 -7.28 -24.84 2.48
CA GLY A 357 -7.37 -24.70 1.02
C GLY A 357 -6.50 -23.57 0.49
N ALA A 358 -6.64 -22.36 1.07
CA ALA A 358 -5.88 -21.19 0.66
C ALA A 358 -4.35 -21.34 0.77
N TYR A 359 -3.87 -22.12 1.75
CA TYR A 359 -2.44 -22.37 1.93
C TYR A 359 -1.94 -23.58 1.11
N ALA A 360 -2.84 -24.52 0.79
CA ALA A 360 -2.54 -25.71 0.01
C ALA A 360 -2.34 -25.41 -1.48
N ASP A 361 -2.97 -24.35 -1.98
CA ASP A 361 -2.77 -23.87 -3.35
C ASP A 361 -1.30 -23.48 -3.56
N GLY A 362 -0.56 -24.33 -4.27
CA GLY A 362 0.90 -24.24 -4.42
C GLY A 362 1.42 -24.00 -5.82
N GLY A 363 0.52 -24.04 -6.83
CA GLY A 363 0.83 -23.58 -8.18
C GLY A 363 0.41 -22.11 -8.36
N ALA A 364 -0.05 -21.76 -9.55
CA ALA A 364 -0.67 -20.47 -9.80
C ALA A 364 -2.14 -20.47 -9.36
N SER A 365 -2.50 -19.56 -8.47
CA SER A 365 -3.90 -19.23 -8.18
C SER A 365 -4.35 -18.17 -9.16
N ARG A 366 -5.28 -18.50 -10.07
CA ARG A 366 -5.92 -17.55 -10.96
C ARG A 366 -7.08 -16.85 -10.24
N TYR A 367 -7.13 -15.54 -10.36
CA TYR A 367 -8.25 -14.72 -9.92
C TYR A 367 -8.78 -13.91 -11.09
N GLY A 368 -10.09 -13.86 -11.28
CA GLY A 368 -10.71 -13.15 -12.40
C GLY A 368 -10.33 -13.73 -13.77
N GLU A 369 -10.39 -12.87 -14.77
CA GLU A 369 -10.18 -13.21 -16.18
C GLU A 369 -9.05 -12.35 -16.77
N PRO A 370 -7.79 -12.49 -16.28
CA PRO A 370 -6.68 -11.67 -16.75
C PRO A 370 -6.48 -11.82 -18.26
N SER A 371 -6.05 -10.73 -18.90
CA SER A 371 -5.82 -10.64 -20.35
C SER A 371 -4.60 -11.42 -20.86
N PHE A 372 -3.86 -12.07 -19.95
CA PHE A 372 -2.63 -12.81 -20.18
C PHE A 372 -2.71 -14.21 -19.58
N SER A 373 -1.85 -15.11 -20.04
CA SER A 373 -1.76 -16.49 -19.56
C SER A 373 -0.87 -16.63 -18.33
N GLU A 374 -1.06 -17.71 -17.58
CA GLU A 374 -0.20 -18.11 -16.45
C GLU A 374 1.30 -18.14 -16.84
N ARG A 375 1.60 -18.68 -18.03
CA ARG A 375 2.97 -18.76 -18.55
C ARG A 375 3.56 -17.38 -18.82
N GLU A 376 2.79 -16.45 -19.39
CA GLU A 376 3.24 -15.08 -19.60
C GLU A 376 3.47 -14.36 -18.27
N ALA A 377 2.64 -14.64 -17.27
CA ALA A 377 2.79 -14.13 -15.92
C ALA A 377 4.13 -14.58 -15.30
N GLU A 378 4.38 -15.89 -15.32
CA GLU A 378 5.61 -16.48 -14.77
C GLU A 378 6.85 -15.93 -15.47
N GLN A 379 6.87 -15.88 -16.81
CA GLN A 379 7.99 -15.33 -17.57
C GLN A 379 8.25 -13.84 -17.31
N ARG A 380 7.21 -13.03 -17.06
CA ARG A 380 7.39 -11.61 -16.71
C ARG A 380 7.99 -11.46 -15.32
N LEU A 381 7.52 -12.24 -14.35
CA LEU A 381 8.04 -12.25 -12.99
C LEU A 381 9.50 -12.73 -12.94
N GLU A 382 9.84 -13.78 -13.68
CA GLU A 382 11.23 -14.27 -13.81
C GLU A 382 12.17 -13.19 -14.34
N ARG A 383 11.78 -12.47 -15.40
CA ARG A 383 12.59 -11.36 -15.94
C ARG A 383 12.79 -10.23 -14.94
N LEU A 384 11.78 -9.92 -14.12
CA LEU A 384 11.90 -8.91 -13.07
C LEU A 384 12.86 -9.35 -11.97
N ALA A 385 12.95 -10.65 -11.69
CA ALA A 385 13.86 -11.20 -10.69
C ALA A 385 15.33 -11.23 -11.15
N GLU A 386 15.61 -11.31 -12.46
CA GLU A 386 16.99 -11.30 -13.01
C GLU A 386 17.78 -10.03 -12.64
N GLY A 387 17.09 -8.90 -12.45
CA GLY A 387 17.67 -7.62 -12.06
C GLY A 387 17.53 -7.28 -10.57
N ALA A 388 17.18 -8.26 -9.73
CA ALA A 388 16.83 -7.99 -8.34
C ALA A 388 18.03 -7.45 -7.53
N VAL A 389 17.79 -6.41 -6.73
CA VAL A 389 18.77 -5.78 -5.86
C VAL A 389 18.54 -6.22 -4.42
N ALA A 390 19.61 -6.57 -3.72
CA ALA A 390 19.54 -6.86 -2.29
C ALA A 390 19.25 -5.58 -1.50
N GLY A 391 18.29 -5.63 -0.58
CA GLY A 391 17.98 -4.53 0.31
C GLY A 391 19.08 -4.25 1.33
N GLU A 392 19.24 -2.98 1.68
CA GLU A 392 20.07 -2.59 2.82
C GLU A 392 19.32 -2.88 4.12
N GLN A 393 19.88 -3.74 4.98
CA GLN A 393 19.27 -4.12 6.25
C GLN A 393 19.65 -3.18 7.40
N VAL A 394 18.69 -2.93 8.29
CA VAL A 394 18.83 -2.13 9.50
C VAL A 394 18.26 -2.86 10.72
N SER A 395 18.90 -2.65 11.87
CA SER A 395 18.38 -3.10 13.15
C SER A 395 17.32 -2.12 13.65
N LEU A 396 16.19 -2.65 14.12
CA LEU A 396 15.16 -1.85 14.76
C LEU A 396 15.44 -1.74 16.27
N SER A 397 15.04 -0.61 16.87
CA SER A 397 15.07 -0.46 18.32
C SER A 397 13.91 -1.22 18.97
N ASP A 398 14.01 -1.59 20.24
CA ASP A 398 12.94 -2.30 20.98
C ASP A 398 11.60 -1.55 20.92
N GLY A 399 11.63 -0.22 20.99
CA GLY A 399 10.43 0.63 20.89
C GLY A 399 9.81 0.62 19.49
N ALA A 400 10.65 0.61 18.46
CA ALA A 400 10.23 0.51 17.06
C ALA A 400 9.61 -0.86 16.76
N GLU A 401 10.22 -1.95 17.25
CA GLU A 401 9.63 -3.28 17.16
C GLU A 401 8.32 -3.40 17.94
N GLN A 402 8.23 -2.78 19.12
CA GLN A 402 7.01 -2.80 19.91
C GLN A 402 5.86 -2.09 19.18
N ARG A 403 6.14 -0.94 18.56
CA ARG A 403 5.15 -0.22 17.73
C ARG A 403 4.63 -1.09 16.59
N LEU A 404 5.51 -1.81 15.89
CA LEU A 404 5.12 -2.76 14.85
C LEU A 404 4.23 -3.89 15.39
N ARG A 405 4.59 -4.47 16.54
CA ARG A 405 3.77 -5.50 17.22
C ARG A 405 2.38 -5.00 17.59
N ASP A 406 2.25 -3.73 17.97
CA ASP A 406 0.97 -3.13 18.34
C ASP A 406 0.08 -2.81 17.13
N LEU A 407 0.69 -2.59 15.96
CA LEU A 407 0.01 -2.60 14.65
C LEU A 407 -0.28 -4.03 14.16
N GLY A 408 0.31 -5.05 14.78
CA GLY A 408 0.07 -6.44 14.39
C GLY A 408 0.99 -6.94 13.27
N TYR A 409 2.05 -6.19 12.96
CA TYR A 409 3.22 -6.72 12.29
C TYR A 409 3.97 -7.67 13.24
N THR A 410 4.55 -8.74 12.70
CA THR A 410 5.25 -9.78 13.48
C THR A 410 6.64 -10.03 12.98
#